data_AF-A0A0G0GMI5-F1
#
_entry.id   AF-A0A0G0GMI5-F1
#
_cell.length_a   1.000
_cell.length_b   1.000
_cell.length_c   1.000
_cell.angle_alpha   90.00
_cell.angle_beta   90.00
_cell.angle_gamma   90.00
#
_symmetry.space_group_name_H-M   'P 1'
#
loop_
_entity.id
_entity.type
_entity.pdbx_description
1 polymer ?
#
loop_
_entity_poly.entity_id
_entity_poly.type
_entity_poly.pdbx_seq_one_letter_code
_entity_poly.pdbx_strand_id
1 'polypeptide(L)'
;MKKNILVGLLIINLFLSGCALNSGNEKFVLTTEPQDAEFYIANGWTGGMGSMPILNKEKTGTLQYENLPVYFDESQNEIISAKLPSCYEGRPEIKVSAKIQLEKKSGVNYSLPPTEDETIVEESYYEAKVLELKNIEVKATECRD
;
A
#
# COMPACT_ATOMS: atom_id res chain seq x y z
N MET A 1 -42.78 -30.68 47.94
CA MET A 1 -42.99 -29.80 46.77
C MET A 1 -41.64 -29.31 46.30
N LYS A 2 -41.08 -29.89 45.22
CA LYS A 2 -39.77 -29.53 44.67
C LYS A 2 -39.97 -28.92 43.29
N LYS A 3 -39.31 -27.78 43.08
CA LYS A 3 -39.44 -26.83 41.96
C LYS A 3 -38.98 -27.44 40.64
N ASN A 4 -39.79 -27.28 39.59
CA ASN A 4 -39.39 -27.46 38.20
C ASN A 4 -38.47 -26.31 37.79
N ILE A 5 -37.25 -26.62 37.36
CA ILE A 5 -36.33 -25.66 36.76
C ILE A 5 -36.38 -25.86 35.24
N LEU A 6 -36.89 -24.81 34.60
CA LEU A 6 -36.85 -24.54 33.18
C LEU A 6 -35.39 -24.33 32.75
N VAL A 7 -34.83 -25.18 31.88
CA VAL A 7 -33.52 -24.91 31.27
C VAL A 7 -33.79 -24.38 29.87
N GLY A 8 -33.63 -23.07 29.73
CA GLY A 8 -33.69 -22.36 28.45
C GLY A 8 -32.51 -22.76 27.56
N LEU A 9 -32.83 -23.07 26.31
CA LEU A 9 -31.87 -23.34 25.24
C LEU A 9 -31.29 -21.99 24.76
N LEU A 10 -30.11 -21.62 25.25
CA LEU A 10 -29.38 -20.46 24.77
C LEU A 10 -28.62 -20.86 23.49
N ILE A 11 -29.15 -20.52 22.32
CA ILE A 11 -28.43 -20.66 21.04
C ILE A 11 -27.41 -19.52 20.98
N ILE A 12 -26.15 -19.85 21.27
CA ILE A 12 -25.01 -18.95 21.03
C ILE A 12 -24.68 -19.05 19.54
N ASN A 13 -25.10 -18.06 18.76
CA ASN A 13 -24.56 -17.84 17.41
C ASN A 13 -23.13 -17.32 17.54
N LEU A 14 -22.15 -18.23 17.54
CA LEU A 14 -20.75 -17.89 17.28
C LEU A 14 -20.63 -17.52 15.79
N PHE A 15 -20.70 -16.23 15.48
CA PHE A 15 -20.12 -15.71 14.25
C PHE A 15 -18.59 -15.77 14.39
N LEU A 16 -18.04 -16.92 14.02
CA LEU A 16 -16.64 -17.10 13.63
C LEU A 16 -16.43 -16.36 12.30
N SER A 17 -16.22 -15.04 12.36
CA SER A 17 -15.70 -14.31 11.21
C SER A 17 -14.18 -14.39 11.24
N GLY A 18 -13.67 -15.36 10.49
CA GLY A 18 -12.32 -15.53 9.97
C GLY A 18 -11.19 -14.77 10.65
N CYS A 19 -10.47 -15.46 11.54
CA CYS A 19 -9.04 -15.22 11.71
C CYS A 19 -8.33 -15.62 10.40
N ALA A 20 -8.10 -14.66 9.51
CA ALA A 20 -7.13 -14.84 8.44
C ALA A 20 -5.73 -14.69 9.04
N LEU A 21 -5.15 -15.81 9.50
CA LEU A 21 -3.71 -15.96 9.63
C LEU A 21 -3.12 -15.80 8.22
N ASN A 22 -2.38 -14.72 7.98
CA ASN A 22 -1.58 -14.57 6.78
C ASN A 22 -0.14 -14.30 7.20
N SER A 23 0.67 -15.35 7.17
CA SER A 23 2.10 -15.34 7.47
C SER A 23 2.87 -14.67 6.34
N GLY A 24 3.53 -13.55 6.64
CA GLY A 24 4.47 -12.88 5.73
C GLY A 24 4.49 -11.35 5.89
N ASN A 25 4.89 -10.84 7.06
CA ASN A 25 5.42 -9.49 7.35
C ASN A 25 4.89 -8.25 6.58
N GLU A 26 3.65 -8.22 6.12
CA GLU A 26 3.01 -6.98 5.64
C GLU A 26 1.80 -6.70 6.51
N LYS A 27 1.91 -5.67 7.34
CA LYS A 27 0.81 -5.16 8.18
C LYS A 27 -0.04 -4.14 7.40
N PHE A 28 -0.22 -4.34 6.09
CA PHE A 28 -1.04 -3.44 5.28
C PHE A 28 -2.44 -4.02 5.13
N VAL A 29 -3.46 -3.32 5.64
CA VAL A 29 -4.88 -3.63 5.41
C VAL A 29 -5.41 -2.69 4.35
N LEU A 30 -6.08 -3.20 3.33
CA LEU A 30 -6.69 -2.35 2.30
C LEU A 30 -7.96 -1.67 2.86
N THR A 31 -7.79 -0.45 3.35
CA THR A 31 -8.85 0.39 3.93
C THR A 31 -8.50 1.87 3.83
N THR A 32 -9.52 2.72 3.80
CA THR A 32 -9.39 4.19 3.85
C THR A 32 -9.27 4.74 5.27
N GLU A 33 -9.41 3.90 6.29
CA GLU A 33 -9.19 4.28 7.68
C GLU A 33 -7.69 4.38 8.01
N PRO A 34 -7.28 5.30 8.90
CA PRO A 34 -5.90 5.39 9.35
C PRO A 34 -5.39 4.08 9.98
N GLN A 35 -4.19 3.66 9.61
CA GLN A 35 -3.61 2.41 10.08
C GLN A 35 -2.08 2.47 10.20
N ASP A 36 -1.53 1.65 11.09
CA ASP A 36 -0.11 1.34 11.08
C ASP A 36 0.16 0.26 10.05
N ALA A 37 0.98 0.58 9.05
CA ALA A 37 1.27 -0.31 7.94
C ALA A 37 2.77 -0.59 7.78
N GLU A 38 3.06 -1.76 7.23
CA GLU A 38 4.37 -2.17 6.78
C GLU A 38 4.23 -2.78 5.38
N PHE A 39 5.01 -2.26 4.43
CA PHE A 39 4.88 -2.60 3.01
C PHE A 39 6.18 -2.31 2.25
N TYR A 40 6.28 -2.86 1.04
CA TYR A 40 7.37 -2.57 0.12
C TYR A 40 6.91 -1.58 -0.95
N ILE A 41 7.82 -0.73 -1.39
CA ILE A 41 7.62 0.17 -2.53
C ILE A 41 8.68 -0.09 -3.59
N ALA A 42 8.37 0.19 -4.84
CA ALA A 42 9.40 0.48 -5.84
C ALA A 42 9.66 1.99 -5.89
N ASN A 43 10.84 2.37 -6.37
CA ASN A 43 11.18 3.75 -6.69
C ASN A 43 11.26 3.89 -8.21
N GLY A 44 10.52 4.84 -8.79
CA GLY A 44 10.59 5.14 -10.21
C GLY A 44 9.36 5.86 -10.74
N TRP A 45 9.55 6.77 -11.69
CA TRP A 45 8.46 7.54 -12.30
C TRP A 45 7.41 6.62 -12.99
N THR A 46 6.14 6.75 -12.62
CA THR A 46 5.04 5.94 -13.19
C THR A 46 4.10 6.76 -14.09
N GLY A 47 4.66 7.68 -14.87
CA GLY A 47 3.89 8.38 -15.90
C GLY A 47 3.09 9.60 -15.44
N GLY A 48 3.30 10.10 -14.22
CA GLY A 48 2.65 11.30 -13.68
C GLY A 48 1.58 11.05 -12.62
N MET A 49 1.22 9.79 -12.36
CA MET A 49 0.23 9.39 -11.35
C MET A 49 0.87 8.79 -10.10
N GLY A 50 1.78 9.53 -9.47
CA GLY A 50 2.66 8.98 -8.45
C GLY A 50 4.01 8.52 -9.02
N SER A 51 4.92 8.17 -8.12
CA SER A 51 6.31 7.80 -8.46
C SER A 51 6.87 6.66 -7.60
N MET A 52 6.04 6.12 -6.71
CA MET A 52 6.46 5.11 -5.75
C MET A 52 5.34 4.08 -5.51
N PRO A 53 5.10 3.15 -6.44
CA PRO A 53 4.03 2.17 -6.28
C PRO A 53 4.30 1.28 -5.05
N ILE A 54 3.26 1.09 -4.25
CA ILE A 54 3.28 0.06 -3.20
C ILE A 54 3.17 -1.28 -3.88
N LEU A 55 4.04 -2.23 -3.54
CA LEU A 55 4.09 -3.53 -4.18
C LEU A 55 3.05 -4.48 -3.59
N ASN A 56 2.54 -5.40 -4.42
CA ASN A 56 1.76 -6.53 -3.96
C ASN A 56 2.63 -7.50 -3.15
N LYS A 57 2.01 -8.48 -2.48
CA LYS A 57 2.70 -9.48 -1.65
C LYS A 57 3.81 -10.25 -2.37
N GLU A 58 3.65 -10.45 -3.68
CA GLU A 58 4.61 -11.17 -4.52
C GLU A 58 5.78 -10.26 -4.99
N LYS A 59 5.68 -8.95 -4.75
CA LYS A 59 6.60 -7.91 -5.23
C LYS A 59 6.76 -7.87 -6.76
N THR A 60 5.77 -8.38 -7.49
CA THR A 60 5.79 -8.48 -8.96
C THR A 60 5.04 -7.35 -9.64
N GLY A 61 4.15 -6.66 -8.93
CA GLY A 61 3.36 -5.55 -9.45
C GLY A 61 2.83 -4.62 -8.37
N THR A 62 2.14 -3.57 -8.80
CA THR A 62 1.53 -2.57 -7.90
C THR A 62 0.34 -3.16 -7.16
N LEU A 63 0.26 -2.89 -5.86
CA LEU A 63 -0.88 -3.18 -5.01
C LEU A 63 -2.11 -2.43 -5.54
N GLN A 64 -3.26 -3.11 -5.54
CA GLN A 64 -4.52 -2.57 -6.06
C GLN A 64 -5.55 -2.51 -4.93
N TYR A 65 -6.31 -1.42 -4.86
CA TYR A 65 -7.48 -1.27 -4.00
C TYR A 65 -8.66 -0.79 -4.83
N GLU A 66 -9.78 -1.51 -4.79
CA GLU A 66 -10.97 -1.21 -5.63
C GLU A 66 -10.63 -1.06 -7.14
N ASN A 67 -9.72 -1.92 -7.64
CA ASN A 67 -9.18 -1.88 -9.01
C ASN A 67 -8.41 -0.61 -9.38
N LEU A 68 -7.93 0.15 -8.40
CA LEU A 68 -7.06 1.31 -8.60
C LEU A 68 -5.68 1.07 -7.98
N PRO A 69 -4.59 1.50 -8.64
CA PRO A 69 -3.24 1.34 -8.14
C PRO A 69 -3.04 2.18 -6.87
N VAL A 70 -2.22 1.65 -5.96
CA VAL A 70 -1.85 2.32 -4.70
C VAL A 70 -0.40 2.79 -4.76
N TYR A 71 -0.20 4.10 -4.59
CA TYR A 71 1.11 4.74 -4.57
C TYR A 71 1.43 5.27 -3.18
N PHE A 72 2.70 5.29 -2.85
CA PHE A 72 3.21 5.90 -1.64
C PHE A 72 3.33 7.42 -1.79
N ASP A 73 3.13 8.12 -0.67
CA ASP A 73 3.18 9.57 -0.56
C ASP A 73 4.44 10.19 -1.19
N GLU A 74 4.26 10.98 -2.24
CA GLU A 74 5.36 11.59 -3.00
C GLU A 74 6.18 12.58 -2.17
N SER A 75 5.61 13.15 -1.11
CA SER A 75 6.34 14.06 -0.22
C SER A 75 7.54 13.39 0.47
N GLN A 76 7.59 12.06 0.47
CA GLN A 76 8.66 11.26 1.07
C GLN A 76 9.80 10.93 0.09
N ASN A 77 9.69 11.35 -1.18
CA ASN A 77 10.66 11.00 -2.22
C ASN A 77 12.09 11.46 -1.89
N GLU A 78 12.26 12.64 -1.30
CA GLU A 78 13.58 13.15 -0.90
C GLU A 78 14.25 12.27 0.17
N ILE A 79 13.47 11.79 1.15
CA ILE A 79 13.97 10.92 2.23
C ILE A 79 14.40 9.56 1.67
N ILE A 80 13.63 9.03 0.73
CA ILE A 80 13.94 7.76 0.07
C ILE A 80 15.19 7.91 -0.81
N SER A 81 15.24 8.95 -1.63
CA SER A 81 16.35 9.24 -2.53
C SER A 81 17.67 9.41 -1.76
N ALA A 82 17.63 10.05 -0.59
CA ALA A 82 18.81 10.20 0.27
C ALA A 82 19.33 8.89 0.89
N LYS A 83 18.51 7.84 0.94
CA LYS A 83 18.90 6.51 1.46
C LYS A 83 19.36 5.55 0.38
N LEU A 84 19.10 5.86 -0.89
CA LEU A 84 19.60 5.08 -2.02
C LEU A 84 21.07 5.42 -2.26
N PRO A 85 21.94 4.42 -2.54
CA PRO A 85 23.30 4.72 -2.97
C PRO A 85 23.28 5.46 -4.31
N SER A 86 24.33 6.23 -4.59
CA SER A 86 24.46 7.01 -5.84
C SER A 86 24.42 6.13 -7.10
N CYS A 87 24.82 4.87 -6.97
CA CYS A 87 24.71 3.85 -8.00
C CYS A 87 24.31 2.51 -7.37
N TYR A 88 23.34 1.81 -7.99
CA TYR A 88 22.98 0.45 -7.62
C TYR A 88 22.62 -0.39 -8.84
N GLU A 89 22.84 -1.69 -8.72
CA GLU A 89 22.42 -2.69 -9.69
C GLU A 89 21.03 -3.23 -9.37
N GLY A 90 20.24 -3.48 -10.42
CA GLY A 90 18.91 -4.05 -10.29
C GLY A 90 17.89 -3.13 -9.62
N ARG A 91 16.92 -3.73 -8.93
CA ARG A 91 15.86 -3.00 -8.22
C ARG A 91 16.16 -3.00 -6.72
N PRO A 92 16.22 -1.83 -6.07
CA PRO A 92 16.41 -1.77 -4.62
C PRO A 92 15.16 -2.28 -3.92
N GLU A 93 15.34 -3.00 -2.82
CA GLU A 93 14.25 -3.34 -1.91
C GLU A 93 14.06 -2.20 -0.90
N ILE A 94 12.92 -1.50 -1.00
CA ILE A 94 12.58 -0.40 -0.10
C ILE A 94 11.38 -0.82 0.74
N LYS A 95 11.61 -0.99 2.04
CA LYS A 95 10.59 -1.36 3.02
C LYS A 95 10.22 -0.13 3.85
N VAL A 96 8.92 0.14 3.98
CA VAL A 96 8.39 1.29 4.70
C VAL A 96 7.55 0.80 5.88
N SER A 97 7.72 1.44 7.03
CA SER A 97 6.82 1.34 8.17
C SER A 97 6.30 2.74 8.50
N ALA A 98 4.99 2.94 8.47
CA ALA A 98 4.37 4.25 8.67
C ALA A 98 2.93 4.11 9.18
N LYS A 99 2.43 5.15 9.83
CA LYS A 99 0.99 5.37 9.94
C LYS A 99 0.51 6.04 8.66
N ILE A 100 -0.43 5.43 7.97
CA ILE A 100 -0.93 5.88 6.67
C ILE A 100 -2.45 6.02 6.66
N GLN A 101 -2.95 6.76 5.68
CA GLN A 101 -4.35 6.76 5.27
C GLN A 101 -4.43 6.69 3.75
N LEU A 102 -5.29 5.82 3.21
CA LEU A 102 -5.54 5.79 1.77
C LEU A 102 -6.48 6.92 1.37
N GLU A 103 -5.99 7.82 0.53
CA GLU A 103 -6.77 8.91 -0.07
C GLU A 103 -6.91 8.65 -1.58
N LYS A 104 -8.15 8.65 -2.08
CA LYS A 104 -8.39 8.56 -3.53
C LYS A 104 -8.04 9.89 -4.18
N LYS A 105 -7.21 9.84 -5.22
CA LYS A 105 -6.78 10.98 -6.03
C LYS A 105 -7.05 10.71 -7.51
N SER A 106 -6.99 11.77 -8.29
CA SER A 106 -6.90 11.71 -9.76
C SER A 106 -5.68 12.51 -10.20
N GLY A 107 -5.06 12.07 -11.28
CA GLY A 107 -3.91 12.74 -11.86
C GLY A 107 -3.83 12.51 -13.36
N VAL A 108 -3.12 13.40 -14.04
CA VAL A 108 -2.85 13.26 -15.47
C VAL A 108 -1.80 12.19 -15.69
N ASN A 109 -2.10 11.22 -16.56
CA ASN A 109 -1.11 10.28 -17.05
C ASN A 109 -0.47 10.81 -18.34
N TYR A 110 0.68 11.46 -18.22
CA TYR A 110 1.44 12.00 -19.36
C TYR A 110 2.06 10.92 -20.25
N SER A 111 2.00 9.64 -19.85
CA SER A 111 2.44 8.52 -20.70
C SER A 111 1.36 8.05 -21.66
N LEU A 112 0.11 8.49 -21.48
CA LEU A 112 -0.97 8.21 -22.41
C LEU A 112 -1.05 9.38 -23.42
N PRO A 113 -1.19 9.08 -24.72
CA PRO A 113 -1.46 10.13 -25.69
C PRO A 113 -2.81 10.78 -25.36
N PRO A 114 -2.99 12.08 -25.67
CA PRO A 114 -4.31 12.69 -25.67
C PRO A 114 -5.28 11.88 -26.54
N THR A 115 -6.56 11.94 -26.21
CA THR A 115 -7.62 11.36 -27.04
C THR A 115 -7.73 12.08 -28.38
N GLU A 116 -8.53 11.54 -29.32
CA GLU A 116 -8.69 12.13 -30.67
C GLU A 116 -9.22 13.57 -30.65
N ASP A 117 -9.89 13.97 -29.58
CA ASP A 117 -10.39 15.32 -29.29
C ASP A 117 -9.40 16.17 -28.45
N GLU A 118 -8.14 15.77 -28.37
CA GLU A 118 -7.06 16.44 -27.61
C GLU A 118 -7.29 16.50 -26.08
N THR A 119 -8.23 15.71 -25.55
CA THR A 119 -8.48 15.64 -24.11
C THR A 119 -7.36 14.85 -23.41
N ILE A 120 -6.83 15.43 -22.32
CA ILE A 120 -5.81 14.80 -21.48
C ILE A 120 -6.45 13.69 -20.65
N VAL A 121 -5.84 12.51 -20.63
CA VAL A 121 -6.34 11.37 -19.86
C VAL A 121 -5.99 11.54 -18.38
N GLU A 122 -7.02 11.74 -17.57
CA GLU A 122 -6.93 11.62 -16.12
C GLU A 122 -7.26 10.21 -15.68
N GLU A 123 -6.51 9.71 -14.70
CA GLU A 123 -6.75 8.40 -14.10
C GLU A 123 -6.80 8.52 -12.57
N SER A 124 -7.64 7.70 -11.95
CA SER A 124 -7.75 7.64 -10.50
C SER A 124 -6.75 6.65 -9.90
N TYR A 125 -6.29 6.94 -8.69
CA TYR A 125 -5.40 6.09 -7.91
C TYR A 125 -5.63 6.33 -6.42
N TYR A 126 -5.04 5.48 -5.57
CA TYR A 126 -4.96 5.74 -4.13
C TYR A 126 -3.56 6.18 -3.77
N GLU A 127 -3.45 7.25 -2.98
CA GLU A 127 -2.22 7.61 -2.29
C GLU A 127 -2.27 7.09 -0.85
N ALA A 128 -1.26 6.34 -0.45
CA ALA A 128 -0.99 6.02 0.95
C ALA A 128 -0.28 7.21 1.60
N LYS A 129 -1.07 8.23 1.93
CA LYS A 129 -0.61 9.46 2.58
C LYS A 129 -0.01 9.13 3.94
N VAL A 130 1.18 9.67 4.20
CA VAL A 130 1.89 9.42 5.45
C VAL A 130 1.39 10.39 6.51
N LEU A 131 0.80 9.84 7.57
CA LEU A 131 0.43 10.60 8.77
C LEU A 131 1.60 10.65 9.76
N GLU A 132 2.37 9.57 9.84
CA GLU A 132 3.56 9.46 10.69
C GLU A 132 4.56 8.47 10.06
N LEU A 133 5.74 8.94 9.66
CA LEU A 133 6.79 8.07 9.16
C LEU A 133 7.54 7.44 10.34
N LYS A 134 7.60 6.09 10.40
CA LYS A 134 8.32 5.38 11.47
C LYS A 134 9.70 4.92 11.02
N ASN A 135 9.78 4.25 9.87
CA ASN A 135 11.03 3.73 9.34
C ASN A 135 11.00 3.58 7.82
N ILE A 136 12.17 3.69 7.20
CA ILE A 136 12.43 3.29 5.81
C ILE A 136 13.75 2.51 5.80
N GLU A 137 13.69 1.26 5.37
CA GLU A 137 14.86 0.40 5.17
C GLU A 137 15.09 0.25 3.66
N VAL A 138 16.33 0.49 3.23
CA VAL A 138 16.75 0.33 1.84
C VAL A 138 17.80 -0.77 1.79
N LYS A 139 17.59 -1.76 0.92
CA LYS A 139 18.60 -2.75 0.55
C LYS A 139 18.82 -2.65 -0.95
N ALA A 140 20.02 -2.24 -1.33
CA ALA A 140 20.44 -2.12 -2.72
C ALA A 140 21.81 -2.79 -2.88
N THR A 141 22.07 -3.37 -4.06
CA THR A 141 23.41 -3.83 -4.41
C THR A 141 24.13 -2.66 -5.07
N GLU A 142 25.17 -2.12 -4.44
CA GLU A 142 25.95 -1.04 -5.03
C GLU A 142 26.66 -1.51 -6.31
N CYS A 143 26.84 -0.58 -7.25
CA CYS A 143 27.59 -0.85 -8.48
C CYS A 143 29.04 -1.23 -8.15
N ARG A 144 29.60 -2.15 -8.93
CA ARG A 144 31.04 -2.41 -8.89
C ARG A 144 31.77 -1.39 -9.78
N ASP A 145 32.76 -0.73 -9.22
CA ASP A 145 33.70 0.12 -9.96
C ASP A 145 34.50 -0.66 -11.01
#